data_AF-K5CC90-F1
#
_entry.id   AF-K5CC90-F1
#
_cell.length_a   1.000
_cell.length_b   1.000
_cell.length_c   1.000
_cell.angle_alpha   90.00
_cell.angle_beta   90.00
_cell.angle_gamma   90.00
#
_symmetry.space_group_name_H-M   'P 1'
#
loop_
_entity.id
_entity.type
_entity.pdbx_description
1 polymer ?
#
loop_
_entity_poly.entity_id
_entity_poly.type
_entity_poly.pdbx_seq_one_letter_code
_entity_poly.pdbx_strand_id
1 'polypeptide(L)'
;MGRSQTTHLDFQFTSMTEWLQQQTPVLQALLAGIFTWALTALGAAVVFGLTNVPRKLFDAMLGFAGGVMLAASYWSLLAPSIEAAAEQGWPSWLPAAVGFLIGGAFLYGLDRGLPHLHRGMPTESAEGPKTAWQRSVLLIAAITLHNIPEGLAVGVAFGSASAGIESATLSGATALAIGIGLQNLPEGIAVAVPLRGEGMSRMKSWLIAQASAIVEPIAAVLGAAIVVYAAPVLPFALSFAAGAMVYVVVEELIPETHQEGNEDLATLCLMLGFTVMMILDVSLG
;
A
#
# COMPACT_ATOMS: atom_id res chain seq x y z
N MET A 1 -61.03 -18.53 -18.70
CA MET A 1 -60.30 -17.30 -18.29
C MET A 1 -59.12 -17.70 -17.41
N GLY A 2 -57.99 -18.04 -18.03
CA GLY A 2 -56.74 -18.28 -17.32
C GLY A 2 -56.01 -16.96 -17.14
N ARG A 3 -55.83 -16.50 -15.90
CA ARG A 3 -54.99 -15.33 -15.60
C ARG A 3 -53.54 -15.73 -15.74
N SER A 4 -52.80 -14.97 -16.54
CA SER A 4 -51.36 -15.10 -16.75
C SER A 4 -50.62 -14.90 -15.43
N GLN A 5 -49.76 -15.85 -15.08
CA GLN A 5 -48.68 -15.62 -14.11
C GLN A 5 -47.66 -14.70 -14.79
N THR A 6 -47.65 -13.43 -14.38
CA THR A 6 -46.53 -12.54 -14.65
C THR A 6 -45.35 -12.98 -13.80
N THR A 7 -44.35 -13.58 -14.44
CA THR A 7 -43.01 -13.77 -13.87
C THR A 7 -42.42 -12.40 -13.56
N HIS A 8 -42.43 -12.00 -12.29
CA HIS A 8 -41.60 -10.92 -11.81
C HIS A 8 -40.15 -11.36 -11.98
N LEU A 9 -39.45 -10.77 -12.94
CA LEU A 9 -37.99 -10.77 -12.98
C LEU A 9 -37.53 -9.89 -11.82
N ASP A 10 -37.37 -10.50 -10.65
CA ASP A 10 -36.75 -9.86 -9.50
C ASP A 10 -35.27 -9.67 -9.82
N PHE A 11 -34.93 -8.53 -10.43
CA PHE A 11 -33.56 -8.04 -10.44
C PHE A 11 -33.21 -7.68 -9.00
N GLN A 12 -32.71 -8.65 -8.24
CA GLN A 12 -32.07 -8.39 -6.97
C GLN A 12 -30.86 -7.50 -7.23
N PHE A 13 -30.99 -6.21 -6.97
CA PHE A 13 -29.85 -5.32 -6.82
C PHE A 13 -29.12 -5.75 -5.55
N THR A 14 -28.23 -6.73 -5.68
CA THR A 14 -27.26 -7.06 -4.64
C THR A 14 -26.45 -5.81 -4.36
N SER A 15 -26.39 -5.37 -3.11
CA SER A 15 -25.55 -4.24 -2.72
C SER A 15 -24.09 -4.53 -3.10
N MET A 16 -23.29 -3.49 -3.39
CA MET A 16 -21.87 -3.67 -3.77
C MET A 16 -21.11 -4.53 -2.75
N THR A 17 -21.44 -4.37 -1.46
CA THR A 17 -20.89 -5.14 -0.34
C THR A 17 -21.27 -6.62 -0.40
N GLU A 18 -22.54 -6.94 -0.64
CA GLU A 18 -23.00 -8.32 -0.78
C GLU A 18 -22.43 -8.98 -2.03
N TRP A 19 -22.26 -8.22 -3.12
CA TRP A 19 -21.65 -8.73 -4.34
C TRP A 19 -20.17 -9.06 -4.12
N LEU A 20 -19.44 -8.18 -3.43
CA LEU A 20 -18.03 -8.38 -3.09
C LEU A 20 -17.83 -9.61 -2.20
N GLN A 21 -18.70 -9.80 -1.19
CA GLN A 21 -18.69 -10.96 -0.30
C GLN A 21 -18.86 -12.30 -1.04
N GLN A 22 -19.54 -12.32 -2.18
CA GLN A 22 -19.74 -13.52 -2.99
C GLN A 22 -18.56 -13.84 -3.92
N GLN A 23 -17.58 -12.94 -4.04
CA GLN A 23 -16.41 -13.16 -4.89
C GLN A 23 -15.33 -14.01 -4.21
N THR A 24 -14.44 -14.59 -5.00
CA THR A 24 -13.28 -15.30 -4.45
C THR A 24 -12.31 -14.33 -3.80
N PRO A 25 -11.54 -14.75 -2.77
CA PRO A 25 -10.63 -13.86 -2.04
C PRO A 25 -9.56 -13.25 -2.96
N VAL A 26 -9.12 -14.03 -3.95
CA VAL A 26 -8.19 -13.58 -4.99
C VAL A 26 -8.80 -12.49 -5.87
N LEU A 27 -10.09 -12.60 -6.23
CA LEU A 27 -10.78 -11.57 -6.99
C LEU A 27 -11.01 -10.31 -6.15
N GLN A 28 -11.39 -10.45 -4.88
CA GLN A 28 -11.50 -9.32 -3.96
C GLN A 28 -10.17 -8.56 -3.84
N ALA A 29 -9.07 -9.29 -3.63
CA ALA A 29 -7.72 -8.72 -3.59
C ALA A 29 -7.30 -8.06 -4.91
N LEU A 30 -7.62 -8.65 -6.06
CA LEU A 30 -7.36 -8.04 -7.37
C LEU A 30 -8.11 -6.71 -7.51
N LEU A 31 -9.40 -6.67 -7.16
CA LEU A 31 -10.20 -5.45 -7.25
C LEU A 31 -9.68 -4.37 -6.30
N ALA A 32 -9.30 -4.76 -5.08
CA ALA A 32 -8.70 -3.86 -4.11
C ALA A 32 -7.34 -3.33 -4.59
N GLY A 33 -6.48 -4.19 -5.15
CA GLY A 33 -5.20 -3.77 -5.72
C GLY A 33 -5.36 -2.89 -6.96
N ILE A 34 -6.36 -3.13 -7.81
CA ILE A 34 -6.72 -2.22 -8.91
C ILE A 34 -7.18 -0.86 -8.35
N PHE A 35 -7.95 -0.86 -7.27
CA PHE A 35 -8.40 0.36 -6.62
C PHE A 35 -7.22 1.19 -6.08
N THR A 36 -6.29 0.58 -5.35
CA THR A 36 -5.11 1.29 -4.81
C THR A 36 -4.23 1.81 -5.95
N TRP A 37 -3.94 0.99 -6.96
CA TRP A 37 -3.23 1.40 -8.16
C TRP A 37 -3.92 2.56 -8.90
N ALA A 38 -5.24 2.52 -9.02
CA ALA A 38 -6.01 3.58 -9.67
C ALA A 38 -5.89 4.91 -8.91
N LEU A 39 -5.72 4.88 -7.58
CA LEU A 39 -5.49 6.08 -6.78
C LEU A 39 -4.07 6.63 -6.99
N THR A 40 -3.07 5.77 -7.20
CA THR A 40 -1.72 6.19 -7.65
C THR A 40 -1.80 6.85 -9.03
N ALA A 41 -2.52 6.24 -9.96
CA ALA A 41 -2.73 6.79 -11.31
C ALA A 41 -3.48 8.12 -11.29
N LEU A 42 -4.45 8.28 -10.38
CA LEU A 42 -5.20 9.52 -10.17
C LEU A 42 -4.31 10.62 -9.57
N GLY A 43 -3.48 10.28 -8.59
CA GLY A 43 -2.50 11.20 -8.02
C GLY A 43 -1.51 11.67 -9.08
N ALA A 44 -0.95 10.73 -9.85
CA ALA A 44 -0.07 11.05 -10.95
C ALA A 44 -0.74 11.96 -12.01
N ALA A 45 -2.04 11.86 -12.22
CA ALA A 45 -2.76 12.67 -13.22
C ALA A 45 -2.75 14.18 -12.91
N VAL A 46 -2.35 14.59 -11.69
CA VAL A 46 -2.13 15.99 -11.33
C VAL A 46 -1.16 16.69 -12.30
N VAL A 47 -0.22 15.97 -12.92
CA VAL A 47 0.71 16.57 -13.91
C VAL A 47 0.03 17.18 -15.15
N PHE A 48 -1.23 16.84 -15.40
CA PHE A 48 -2.00 17.44 -16.50
C PHE A 48 -2.47 18.86 -16.18
N GLY A 49 -2.70 19.18 -14.90
CA GLY A 49 -3.15 20.50 -14.44
C GLY A 49 -2.04 21.32 -13.75
N LEU A 50 -1.20 20.68 -12.94
CA LEU A 50 -0.12 21.29 -12.17
C LEU A 50 1.22 20.74 -12.62
N THR A 51 2.17 21.61 -12.95
CA THR A 51 3.51 21.17 -13.37
C THR A 51 4.53 21.15 -12.24
N ASN A 52 4.24 21.82 -11.12
CA ASN A 52 5.07 21.88 -9.93
C ASN A 52 4.17 21.84 -8.69
N VAL A 53 4.66 21.20 -7.62
CA VAL A 53 4.02 21.18 -6.30
C VAL A 53 4.95 21.91 -5.33
N PRO A 54 4.47 22.87 -4.53
CA PRO A 54 5.30 23.54 -3.53
C PRO A 54 5.90 22.51 -2.57
N ARG A 55 7.18 22.64 -2.22
CA ARG A 55 7.87 21.68 -1.34
C ARG A 55 7.10 21.45 -0.02
N LYS A 56 6.62 22.52 0.60
CA LYS A 56 5.80 22.45 1.82
C LYS A 56 4.57 21.53 1.69
N LEU A 57 3.90 21.54 0.54
CA LEU A 57 2.75 20.67 0.28
C LEU A 57 3.20 19.23 0.01
N PHE A 58 4.32 19.06 -0.70
CA PHE A 58 4.92 17.75 -0.95
C PHE A 58 5.31 17.04 0.36
N ASP A 59 6.02 17.73 1.25
CA ASP A 59 6.43 17.18 2.55
C ASP A 59 5.22 16.86 3.45
N ALA A 60 4.18 17.71 3.42
CA ALA A 60 2.93 17.46 4.14
C ALA A 60 2.22 16.18 3.63
N MET A 61 2.16 16.01 2.32
CA MET A 61 1.52 14.84 1.70
C MET A 61 2.29 13.55 1.98
N LEU A 62 3.63 13.57 1.91
CA LEU A 62 4.46 12.42 2.27
C LEU A 62 4.42 12.10 3.76
N GLY A 63 4.39 13.13 4.62
CA GLY A 63 4.19 12.94 6.06
C GLY A 63 2.88 12.22 6.34
N PHE A 64 1.77 12.69 5.74
CA PHE A 64 0.46 12.03 5.81
C PHE A 64 0.51 10.57 5.34
N ALA A 65 1.15 10.30 4.20
CA ALA A 65 1.31 8.94 3.68
C ALA A 65 2.05 8.02 4.67
N GLY A 66 3.19 8.48 5.20
CA GLY A 66 3.95 7.73 6.21
C GLY A 66 3.15 7.46 7.48
N GLY A 67 2.31 8.40 7.90
CA GLY A 67 1.39 8.22 9.02
C GLY A 67 0.38 7.10 8.78
N VAL A 68 -0.27 7.11 7.61
CA VAL A 68 -1.21 6.06 7.20
C VAL A 68 -0.53 4.70 7.18
N MET A 69 0.67 4.59 6.59
CA MET A 69 1.42 3.33 6.51
C MET A 69 1.82 2.79 7.88
N LEU A 70 2.26 3.65 8.81
CA LEU A 70 2.62 3.23 10.18
C LEU A 70 1.42 2.70 10.95
N ALA A 71 0.27 3.38 10.87
CA ALA A 71 -0.95 2.92 11.52
C ALA A 71 -1.44 1.60 10.90
N ALA A 72 -1.50 1.51 9.57
CA ALA A 72 -1.88 0.28 8.86
C ALA A 72 -0.96 -0.91 9.22
N SER A 73 0.34 -0.66 9.38
CA SER A 73 1.31 -1.68 9.79
C SER A 73 0.99 -2.29 11.15
N TYR A 74 0.49 -1.49 12.10
CA TYR A 74 0.11 -2.00 13.41
C TYR A 74 -1.29 -2.61 13.41
N TRP A 75 -2.31 -1.80 13.13
CA TRP A 75 -3.71 -2.20 13.32
C TRP A 75 -4.19 -3.20 12.27
N SER A 76 -3.87 -2.98 11.00
CA SER A 76 -4.39 -3.83 9.94
C SER A 76 -3.54 -5.06 9.66
N LEU A 77 -2.33 -5.15 10.26
CA LEU A 77 -1.39 -6.25 9.99
C LEU A 77 -0.80 -6.90 11.26
N LEU A 78 -0.08 -6.17 12.11
CA LEU A 78 0.54 -6.78 13.30
C LEU A 78 -0.48 -7.27 14.32
N ALA A 79 -1.53 -6.49 14.61
CA ALA A 79 -2.59 -6.91 15.53
C ALA A 79 -3.31 -8.19 15.05
N PRO A 80 -3.82 -8.25 13.80
CA PRO A 80 -4.37 -9.48 13.22
C PRO A 80 -3.38 -10.64 13.20
N SER A 81 -2.08 -10.38 12.98
CA SER A 81 -1.04 -11.41 13.05
C SER A 81 -0.90 -12.02 14.44
N ILE A 82 -0.86 -11.19 15.48
CA ILE A 82 -0.74 -11.61 16.89
C ILE A 82 -1.95 -12.46 17.30
N GLU A 83 -3.14 -12.05 16.87
CA GLU A 83 -4.40 -12.75 17.15
C GLU A 83 -4.48 -14.08 16.39
N ALA A 84 -4.18 -14.08 15.09
CA ALA A 84 -4.13 -15.29 14.28
C ALA A 84 -3.06 -16.29 14.81
N ALA A 85 -1.94 -15.78 15.33
CA ALA A 85 -0.91 -16.62 15.96
C ALA A 85 -1.45 -17.33 17.23
N ALA A 86 -2.20 -16.61 18.07
CA ALA A 86 -2.84 -17.18 19.26
C ALA A 86 -3.85 -18.27 18.90
N GLU A 87 -4.71 -18.01 17.91
CA GLU A 87 -5.71 -18.99 17.43
C GLU A 87 -5.06 -20.27 16.88
N GLN A 88 -3.91 -20.13 16.22
CA GLN A 88 -3.13 -21.24 15.69
C GLN A 88 -2.27 -21.96 16.74
N GLY A 89 -2.30 -21.52 18.01
CA GLY A 89 -1.55 -22.13 19.11
C GLY A 89 -0.07 -21.75 19.17
N TRP A 90 0.37 -20.76 18.39
CA TRP A 90 1.70 -20.18 18.52
C TRP A 90 1.77 -19.21 19.71
N PRO A 91 2.94 -19.00 20.31
CA PRO A 91 3.16 -17.81 21.12
C PRO A 91 2.90 -16.57 20.26
N SER A 92 1.94 -15.73 20.63
CA SER A 92 1.44 -14.64 19.78
C SER A 92 2.52 -13.67 19.28
N TRP A 93 3.56 -13.46 20.09
CA TRP A 93 4.68 -12.60 19.74
C TRP A 93 5.63 -13.22 18.71
N LEU A 94 5.65 -14.55 18.55
CA LEU A 94 6.67 -15.24 17.76
C LEU A 94 6.49 -15.00 16.25
N PRO A 95 5.33 -15.26 15.62
CA PRO A 95 5.15 -14.93 14.21
C PRO A 95 5.22 -13.42 13.95
N ALA A 96 4.77 -12.61 14.92
CA ALA A 96 4.86 -11.17 14.87
C ALA A 96 6.30 -10.68 14.76
N ALA A 97 7.16 -11.07 15.71
CA ALA A 97 8.55 -10.66 15.73
C ALA A 97 9.34 -11.22 14.54
N VAL A 98 9.15 -12.51 14.21
CA VAL A 98 9.89 -13.16 13.12
C VAL A 98 9.49 -12.59 11.77
N GLY A 99 8.18 -12.50 11.49
CA GLY A 99 7.68 -11.93 10.24
C GLY A 99 8.14 -10.49 10.08
N PHE A 100 7.96 -9.65 11.10
CA PHE A 100 8.35 -8.24 11.09
C PHE A 100 9.84 -8.04 10.77
N LEU A 101 10.73 -8.77 11.47
CA LEU A 101 12.17 -8.65 11.22
C LEU A 101 12.57 -9.20 9.85
N ILE A 102 11.97 -10.29 9.39
CA ILE A 102 12.25 -10.83 8.04
C ILE A 102 11.75 -9.87 6.96
N GLY A 103 10.59 -9.24 7.14
CA GLY A 103 10.05 -8.23 6.23
C GLY A 103 10.97 -7.02 6.08
N GLY A 104 11.39 -6.45 7.21
CA GLY A 104 12.35 -5.34 7.21
C GLY A 104 13.71 -5.74 6.65
N ALA A 105 14.24 -6.91 7.04
CA ALA A 105 15.51 -7.42 6.52
C ALA A 105 15.45 -7.72 5.01
N PHE A 106 14.30 -8.16 4.50
CA PHE A 106 14.09 -8.39 3.08
C PHE A 106 14.19 -7.09 2.29
N LEU A 107 13.49 -6.02 2.70
CA LEU A 107 13.61 -4.73 2.03
C LEU A 107 15.00 -4.12 2.19
N TYR A 108 15.58 -4.19 3.39
CA TYR A 108 16.97 -3.78 3.59
C TYR A 108 17.96 -4.51 2.65
N GLY A 109 17.73 -5.80 2.42
CA GLY A 109 18.51 -6.59 1.47
C GLY A 109 18.30 -6.14 0.02
N LEU A 110 17.06 -5.80 -0.37
CA LEU A 110 16.73 -5.28 -1.69
C LEU A 110 17.38 -3.91 -1.93
N ASP A 111 17.28 -2.99 -0.97
CA ASP A 111 17.89 -1.66 -1.06
C ASP A 111 19.40 -1.76 -1.23
N ARG A 112 20.04 -2.60 -0.42
CA ARG A 112 21.50 -2.79 -0.51
C ARG A 112 21.93 -3.51 -1.79
N GLY A 113 21.06 -4.36 -2.34
CA GLY A 113 21.31 -5.17 -3.52
C GLY A 113 20.99 -4.48 -4.85
N LEU A 114 20.13 -3.47 -4.84
CA LEU A 114 19.65 -2.79 -6.04
C LEU A 114 20.11 -1.34 -6.08
N PRO A 115 20.57 -0.87 -7.25
CA PRO A 115 20.90 0.54 -7.42
C PRO A 115 19.61 1.36 -7.32
N HIS A 116 19.52 2.20 -6.30
CA HIS A 116 18.33 3.01 -6.08
C HIS A 116 18.72 4.40 -5.59
N LEU A 117 17.77 5.33 -5.70
CA LEU A 117 17.94 6.71 -5.28
C LEU A 117 16.69 7.11 -4.51
N HIS A 118 16.88 7.59 -3.28
CA HIS A 118 15.79 8.19 -2.51
C HIS A 118 15.25 9.42 -3.24
N ARG A 119 13.97 9.72 -3.01
CA ARG A 119 13.34 10.95 -3.51
C ARG A 119 14.15 12.17 -3.02
N GLY A 120 14.04 13.31 -3.70
CA GLY A 120 14.74 14.55 -3.29
C GLY A 120 16.28 14.57 -3.44
N MET A 121 16.95 13.42 -3.47
CA MET A 121 18.40 13.31 -3.34
C MET A 121 19.16 13.49 -4.67
N PRO A 122 20.43 13.96 -4.61
CA PRO A 122 21.31 14.06 -5.78
C PRO A 122 21.81 12.68 -6.22
N THR A 123 22.11 12.49 -7.51
CA THR A 123 22.54 11.19 -8.06
C THR A 123 23.81 10.62 -7.41
N GLU A 124 24.65 11.48 -6.82
CA GLU A 124 25.88 11.09 -6.13
C GLU A 124 25.62 10.32 -4.82
N SER A 125 24.43 10.45 -4.24
CA SER A 125 23.99 9.71 -3.06
C SER A 125 23.12 8.49 -3.43
N ALA A 126 23.23 7.98 -4.66
CA ALA A 126 22.60 6.72 -5.02
C ALA A 126 23.22 5.56 -4.22
N GLU A 127 22.36 4.71 -3.67
CA GLU A 127 22.73 3.55 -2.88
C GLU A 127 22.72 2.26 -3.71
N GLY A 128 23.30 1.18 -3.16
CA GLY A 128 23.48 -0.09 -3.86
C GLY A 128 24.66 -0.11 -4.85
N PRO A 129 24.68 -1.06 -5.80
CA PRO A 129 25.75 -1.18 -6.80
C PRO A 129 25.87 0.07 -7.69
N LYS A 130 27.09 0.52 -8.01
CA LYS A 130 27.27 1.65 -8.93
C LYS A 130 26.74 1.31 -10.33
N THR A 131 25.91 2.19 -10.90
CA THR A 131 25.40 2.05 -12.27
C THR A 131 25.49 3.35 -13.06
N ALA A 132 25.39 3.23 -14.39
CA ALA A 132 25.26 4.37 -15.30
C ALA A 132 23.78 4.74 -15.57
N TRP A 133 22.84 4.27 -14.73
CA TRP A 133 21.42 4.51 -14.94
C TRP A 133 21.07 5.98 -14.69
N GLN A 134 20.06 6.45 -15.42
CA GLN A 134 19.54 7.81 -15.23
C GLN A 134 18.81 7.89 -13.88
N ARG A 135 18.89 9.06 -13.23
CA ARG A 135 18.20 9.37 -11.97
C ARG A 135 16.73 8.92 -11.96
N SER A 136 16.00 9.24 -13.02
CA SER A 136 14.59 8.85 -13.18
C SER A 136 14.39 7.33 -13.12
N VAL A 137 15.29 6.53 -13.69
CA VAL A 137 15.22 5.06 -13.63
C VAL A 137 15.43 4.55 -12.21
N LEU A 138 16.37 5.13 -11.47
CA LEU A 138 16.63 4.78 -10.07
C LEU A 138 15.43 5.10 -9.18
N LEU A 139 14.80 6.27 -9.38
CA LEU A 139 13.58 6.67 -8.68
C LEU A 139 12.42 5.72 -9.00
N ILE A 140 12.19 5.41 -10.28
CA ILE A 140 11.12 4.50 -10.69
C ILE A 140 11.32 3.11 -10.08
N ALA A 141 12.56 2.61 -10.08
CA ALA A 141 12.89 1.30 -9.53
C ALA A 141 12.61 1.23 -8.02
N ALA A 142 13.07 2.23 -7.26
CA ALA A 142 12.81 2.34 -5.82
C ALA A 142 11.30 2.28 -5.54
N ILE A 143 10.55 3.18 -6.17
CA ILE A 143 9.09 3.30 -5.97
C ILE A 143 8.38 2.01 -6.37
N THR A 144 8.77 1.37 -7.47
CA THR A 144 8.21 0.06 -7.87
C THR A 144 8.41 -1.00 -6.79
N LEU A 145 9.57 -1.03 -6.12
CA LEU A 145 9.82 -2.00 -5.05
C LEU A 145 8.95 -1.74 -3.82
N HIS A 146 8.65 -0.47 -3.49
CA HIS A 146 7.77 -0.11 -2.36
C HIS A 146 6.31 -0.49 -2.57
N ASN A 147 5.85 -0.42 -3.82
CA ASN A 147 4.49 -0.82 -4.18
C ASN A 147 4.25 -2.34 -4.02
N ILE A 148 5.30 -3.16 -3.92
CA ILE A 148 5.16 -4.61 -3.72
C ILE A 148 4.65 -4.94 -2.29
N PRO A 149 5.27 -4.47 -1.19
CA PRO A 149 4.73 -4.61 0.16
C PRO A 149 3.28 -4.14 0.31
N GLU A 150 2.91 -3.01 -0.30
CA GLU A 150 1.56 -2.47 -0.22
C GLU A 150 0.53 -3.39 -0.88
N GLY A 151 0.82 -3.83 -2.12
CA GLY A 151 -0.02 -4.82 -2.79
C GLY A 151 -0.11 -6.12 -2.00
N LEU A 152 1.01 -6.62 -1.47
CA LEU A 152 1.02 -7.82 -0.61
C LEU A 152 0.15 -7.63 0.64
N ALA A 153 0.21 -6.47 1.30
CA ALA A 153 -0.60 -6.17 2.48
C ALA A 153 -2.10 -6.24 2.17
N VAL A 154 -2.55 -5.59 1.07
CA VAL A 154 -3.93 -5.68 0.58
C VAL A 154 -4.31 -7.14 0.33
N GLY A 155 -3.46 -7.87 -0.40
CA GLY A 155 -3.70 -9.27 -0.75
C GLY A 155 -3.87 -10.17 0.46
N VAL A 156 -2.92 -10.09 1.40
CA VAL A 156 -2.94 -10.87 2.62
C VAL A 156 -4.19 -10.54 3.45
N ALA A 157 -4.59 -9.26 3.57
CA ALA A 157 -5.79 -8.90 4.32
C ALA A 157 -7.07 -9.49 3.73
N PHE A 158 -7.29 -9.39 2.42
CA PHE A 158 -8.46 -10.00 1.76
C PHE A 158 -8.42 -11.54 1.75
N GLY A 159 -7.22 -12.14 1.62
CA GLY A 159 -7.05 -13.58 1.80
C GLY A 159 -7.44 -14.02 3.22
N SER A 160 -7.02 -13.26 4.23
CA SER A 160 -7.29 -13.53 5.65
C SER A 160 -8.77 -13.39 5.98
N ALA A 161 -9.44 -12.40 5.39
CA ALA A 161 -10.88 -12.20 5.53
C ALA A 161 -11.73 -13.42 5.12
N SER A 162 -11.16 -14.28 4.29
CA SER A 162 -11.80 -15.53 3.86
C SER A 162 -11.42 -16.76 4.68
N ALA A 163 -10.41 -16.65 5.54
CA ALA A 163 -9.88 -17.75 6.34
C ALA A 163 -10.73 -18.08 7.58
N GLY A 164 -11.77 -17.29 7.86
CA GLY A 164 -12.69 -17.50 8.99
C GLY A 164 -12.08 -17.17 10.36
N ILE A 165 -11.05 -16.33 10.37
CA ILE A 165 -10.39 -15.80 11.58
C ILE A 165 -11.21 -14.62 12.08
N GLU A 166 -11.53 -14.58 13.37
CA GLU A 166 -12.45 -13.58 13.94
C GLU A 166 -11.91 -12.15 13.76
N SER A 167 -10.59 -12.00 13.83
CA SER A 167 -9.89 -10.72 13.71
C SER A 167 -9.62 -10.26 12.27
N ALA A 168 -9.72 -11.15 11.29
CA ALA A 168 -9.52 -10.81 9.89
C ALA A 168 -10.88 -10.65 9.23
N THR A 169 -11.41 -9.44 9.24
CA THR A 169 -12.73 -9.14 8.66
C THR A 169 -12.60 -8.56 7.25
N LEU A 170 -13.62 -8.77 6.41
CA LEU A 170 -13.69 -8.15 5.08
C LEU A 170 -13.72 -6.61 5.17
N SER A 171 -14.34 -6.09 6.23
CA SER A 171 -14.44 -4.67 6.49
C SER A 171 -13.09 -4.08 6.93
N GLY A 172 -12.31 -4.79 7.76
CA GLY A 172 -10.91 -4.44 8.05
C GLY A 172 -10.01 -4.49 6.82
N ALA A 173 -10.14 -5.52 5.97
CA ALA A 173 -9.41 -5.58 4.70
C ALA A 173 -9.76 -4.42 3.75
N THR A 174 -11.02 -4.02 3.75
CA THR A 174 -11.51 -2.85 2.99
C THR A 174 -10.97 -1.54 3.59
N ALA A 175 -10.91 -1.41 4.91
CA ALA A 175 -10.33 -0.27 5.60
C ALA A 175 -8.84 -0.11 5.25
N LEU A 176 -8.09 -1.22 5.25
CA LEU A 176 -6.68 -1.24 4.80
C LEU A 176 -6.54 -0.79 3.34
N ALA A 177 -7.36 -1.32 2.43
CA ALA A 177 -7.30 -0.91 1.02
C ALA A 177 -7.64 0.58 0.83
N ILE A 178 -8.59 1.12 1.59
CA ILE A 178 -8.89 2.56 1.60
C ILE A 178 -7.69 3.34 2.11
N GLY A 179 -7.07 2.92 3.22
CA GLY A 179 -5.87 3.52 3.77
C GLY A 179 -4.73 3.59 2.75
N ILE A 180 -4.37 2.45 2.16
CA ILE A 180 -3.34 2.37 1.12
C ILE A 180 -3.71 3.25 -0.08
N GLY A 181 -4.97 3.24 -0.52
CA GLY A 181 -5.42 4.14 -1.59
C GLY A 181 -5.25 5.63 -1.24
N LEU A 182 -5.53 6.03 0.00
CA LEU A 182 -5.41 7.43 0.43
C LEU A 182 -3.97 7.93 0.38
N GLN A 183 -2.99 7.09 0.69
CA GLN A 183 -1.58 7.45 0.63
C GLN A 183 -0.97 7.30 -0.78
N ASN A 184 -1.53 6.43 -1.61
CA ASN A 184 -1.18 6.28 -3.03
C ASN A 184 -1.42 7.56 -3.85
N LEU A 185 -2.42 8.38 -3.48
CA LEU A 185 -2.65 9.68 -4.10
C LEU A 185 -1.41 10.61 -3.95
N PRO A 186 -0.94 10.91 -2.72
CA PRO A 186 0.36 11.51 -2.46
C PRO A 186 1.52 10.90 -3.25
N GLU A 187 1.65 9.57 -3.23
CA GLU A 187 2.75 8.88 -3.91
C GLU A 187 2.75 9.14 -5.43
N GLY A 188 1.60 8.99 -6.09
CA GLY A 188 1.48 9.22 -7.52
C GLY A 188 1.90 10.63 -7.93
N ILE A 189 1.53 11.64 -7.11
CA ILE A 189 1.99 13.02 -7.28
C ILE A 189 3.50 13.11 -7.09
N ALA A 190 4.02 12.45 -6.05
CA ALA A 190 5.42 12.46 -5.70
C ALA A 190 6.34 11.80 -6.74
N VAL A 191 5.80 10.91 -7.57
CA VAL A 191 6.52 10.33 -8.71
C VAL A 191 6.40 11.21 -9.96
N ALA A 192 5.18 11.59 -10.32
CA ALA A 192 4.90 12.20 -11.62
C ALA A 192 5.43 13.64 -11.72
N VAL A 193 5.35 14.43 -10.65
CA VAL A 193 5.75 15.85 -10.66
C VAL A 193 7.27 16.03 -10.81
N PRO A 194 8.13 15.30 -10.08
CA PRO A 194 9.58 15.37 -10.32
C PRO A 194 9.98 14.96 -11.74
N LEU A 195 9.39 13.87 -12.28
CA LEU A 195 9.63 13.46 -13.67
C LEU A 195 9.23 14.56 -14.67
N ARG A 196 8.14 15.28 -14.39
CA ARG A 196 7.73 16.44 -15.17
C ARG A 196 8.72 17.60 -15.05
N GLY A 197 9.25 17.84 -13.85
CA GLY A 197 10.29 18.84 -13.57
C GLY A 197 11.62 18.56 -14.30
N GLU A 198 11.96 17.28 -14.50
CA GLU A 198 13.11 16.83 -15.30
C GLU A 198 12.89 16.96 -16.82
N GLY A 199 11.76 17.51 -17.26
CA GLY A 199 11.49 17.83 -18.66
C GLY A 199 10.69 16.77 -19.42
N MET A 200 10.28 15.67 -18.79
CA MET A 200 9.41 14.67 -19.44
C MET A 200 8.03 15.26 -19.78
N SER A 201 7.40 14.82 -20.86
CA SER A 201 6.06 15.28 -21.21
C SER A 201 5.02 14.85 -20.15
N ARG A 202 3.89 15.57 -20.05
CA ARG A 202 2.82 15.27 -19.09
C ARG A 202 2.35 13.81 -19.21
N MET A 203 2.07 13.37 -20.43
CA MET A 203 1.64 12.00 -20.71
C MET A 203 2.70 10.98 -20.31
N LYS A 204 3.98 11.23 -20.62
CA LYS A 204 5.07 10.31 -20.27
C LYS A 204 5.26 10.21 -18.76
N SER A 205 5.20 11.34 -18.05
CA SER A 205 5.35 11.40 -16.60
C SER A 205 4.21 10.63 -15.91
N TRP A 206 2.98 10.81 -16.38
CA TRP A 206 1.81 10.09 -15.88
C TRP A 206 1.90 8.57 -16.14
N LEU A 207 2.21 8.17 -17.37
CA LEU A 207 2.32 6.75 -17.74
C LEU A 207 3.39 6.02 -16.93
N ILE A 208 4.53 6.65 -16.70
CA ILE A 208 5.61 6.08 -15.90
C ILE A 208 5.21 5.97 -14.43
N ALA A 209 4.64 7.03 -13.86
CA ALA A 209 4.24 7.04 -12.45
C ALA A 209 3.16 6.00 -12.12
N GLN A 210 2.14 5.83 -12.97
CA GLN A 210 1.16 4.75 -12.76
C GLN A 210 1.75 3.37 -13.08
N ALA A 211 2.79 3.29 -13.91
CA ALA A 211 3.40 2.01 -14.27
C ALA A 211 4.29 1.47 -13.15
N SER A 212 4.92 2.32 -12.33
CA SER A 212 5.64 1.85 -11.14
C SER A 212 4.72 1.16 -10.13
N ALA A 213 3.45 1.58 -10.08
CA ALA A 213 2.44 1.02 -9.17
C ALA A 213 1.67 -0.19 -9.75
N ILE A 214 1.90 -0.58 -11.00
CA ILE A 214 1.18 -1.74 -11.60
C ILE A 214 1.51 -3.07 -10.91
N VAL A 215 2.53 -3.07 -10.06
CA VAL A 215 2.89 -4.23 -9.24
C VAL A 215 1.92 -4.44 -8.08
N GLU A 216 1.18 -3.41 -7.62
CA GLU A 216 0.25 -3.54 -6.48
C GLU A 216 -0.85 -4.58 -6.75
N PRO A 217 -1.61 -4.55 -7.87
CA PRO A 217 -2.62 -5.57 -8.16
C PRO A 217 -2.04 -6.98 -8.28
N ILE A 218 -0.82 -7.09 -8.82
CA ILE A 218 -0.12 -8.38 -8.99
C ILE A 218 0.26 -8.94 -7.62
N ALA A 219 0.86 -8.11 -6.78
CA ALA A 219 1.24 -8.43 -5.42
C ALA A 219 0.01 -8.75 -4.55
N ALA A 220 -1.12 -8.06 -4.75
CA ALA A 220 -2.37 -8.36 -4.04
C ALA A 220 -2.92 -9.75 -4.38
N VAL A 221 -2.91 -10.13 -5.67
CA VAL A 221 -3.27 -11.49 -6.09
C VAL A 221 -2.35 -12.53 -5.45
N LEU A 222 -1.03 -12.29 -5.45
CA LEU A 222 -0.06 -13.19 -4.85
C LEU A 222 -0.25 -13.32 -3.33
N GLY A 223 -0.45 -12.20 -2.63
CA GLY A 223 -0.69 -12.17 -1.19
C GLY A 223 -1.95 -12.96 -0.80
N ALA A 224 -3.06 -12.75 -1.51
CA ALA A 224 -4.29 -13.49 -1.27
C ALA A 224 -4.13 -14.99 -1.55
N ALA A 225 -3.44 -15.36 -2.64
CA ALA A 225 -3.17 -16.75 -2.97
C ALA A 225 -2.33 -17.43 -1.88
N ILE A 226 -1.29 -16.77 -1.36
CA ILE A 226 -0.45 -17.32 -0.27
C ILE A 226 -1.32 -17.66 0.94
N VAL A 227 -2.21 -16.76 1.36
CA VAL A 227 -3.05 -17.00 2.54
C VAL A 227 -4.05 -18.13 2.29
N VAL A 228 -4.72 -18.12 1.14
CA VAL A 228 -5.73 -19.15 0.79
C VAL A 228 -5.12 -20.55 0.74
N TYR A 229 -3.87 -20.69 0.28
CA TYR A 229 -3.20 -21.98 0.15
C TYR A 229 -2.29 -22.35 1.34
N ALA A 230 -1.99 -21.42 2.24
CA ALA A 230 -1.05 -21.63 3.35
C ALA A 230 -1.50 -20.93 4.65
N ALA A 231 -2.67 -21.30 5.18
CA ALA A 231 -3.21 -20.75 6.43
C ALA A 231 -2.22 -20.72 7.62
N PRO A 232 -1.35 -21.73 7.85
CA PRO A 232 -0.35 -21.67 8.93
C PRO A 232 0.73 -20.59 8.76
N VAL A 233 0.92 -20.08 7.54
CA VAL A 233 1.90 -19.03 7.21
C VAL A 233 1.32 -17.64 7.44
N LEU A 234 -0.01 -17.53 7.59
CA LEU A 234 -0.70 -16.25 7.64
C LEU A 234 -0.13 -15.26 8.69
N PRO A 235 0.08 -15.64 9.97
CA PRO A 235 0.61 -14.71 10.95
C PRO A 235 1.99 -14.16 10.53
N PHE A 236 2.84 -15.00 9.95
CA PHE A 236 4.15 -14.58 9.44
C PHE A 236 4.02 -13.66 8.22
N ALA A 237 3.07 -13.92 7.32
CA ALA A 237 2.87 -13.12 6.12
C ALA A 237 2.35 -11.70 6.44
N LEU A 238 1.38 -11.57 7.35
CA LEU A 238 0.89 -10.29 7.85
C LEU A 238 2.03 -9.46 8.47
N SER A 239 2.81 -10.10 9.34
CA SER A 239 3.91 -9.43 10.03
C SER A 239 5.09 -9.10 9.11
N PHE A 240 5.34 -9.93 8.10
CA PHE A 240 6.28 -9.63 7.01
C PHE A 240 5.90 -8.35 6.27
N ALA A 241 4.62 -8.22 5.86
CA ALA A 241 4.14 -7.03 5.18
C ALA A 241 4.26 -5.78 6.09
N ALA A 242 3.95 -5.90 7.38
CA ALA A 242 4.10 -4.82 8.34
C ALA A 242 5.56 -4.39 8.52
N GLY A 243 6.48 -5.34 8.67
CA GLY A 243 7.92 -5.05 8.81
C GLY A 243 8.51 -4.37 7.58
N ALA A 244 8.11 -4.82 6.39
CA ALA A 244 8.47 -4.18 5.14
C ALA A 244 7.95 -2.73 5.07
N MET A 245 6.68 -2.47 5.37
CA MET A 245 6.13 -1.10 5.34
C MET A 245 6.77 -0.17 6.37
N VAL A 246 7.01 -0.64 7.60
CA VAL A 246 7.69 0.18 8.62
C VAL A 246 9.10 0.54 8.18
N TYR A 247 9.83 -0.39 7.55
CA TYR A 247 11.14 -0.12 7.00
C TYR A 247 11.09 1.01 5.95
N VAL A 248 10.16 0.97 4.98
CA VAL A 248 10.00 2.03 3.96
C VAL A 248 9.70 3.39 4.61
N VAL A 249 8.81 3.43 5.60
CA VAL A 249 8.46 4.71 6.25
C VAL A 249 9.68 5.32 6.93
N VAL A 250 10.46 4.51 7.64
CA VAL A 250 11.60 4.98 8.44
C VAL A 250 12.79 5.32 7.56
N GLU A 251 13.10 4.51 6.55
CA GLU A 251 14.27 4.70 5.69
C GLU A 251 14.03 5.77 4.63
N GLU A 252 12.80 5.89 4.10
CA GLU A 252 12.53 6.79 2.99
C GLU A 252 11.64 7.98 3.33
N LEU A 253 10.41 7.74 3.80
CA LEU A 253 9.39 8.80 3.87
C LEU A 253 9.73 9.85 4.94
N ILE A 254 10.12 9.40 6.13
CA ILE A 254 10.50 10.33 7.21
C ILE A 254 11.73 11.16 6.78
N PRO A 255 12.86 10.56 6.36
CA PRO A 255 14.02 11.35 5.92
C PRO A 255 13.72 12.29 4.76
N GLU A 256 12.91 11.87 3.78
CA GLU A 256 12.54 12.72 2.64
C GLU A 256 11.86 14.01 3.08
N THR A 257 10.90 13.92 4.01
CA THR A 257 10.18 15.10 4.50
C THR A 257 11.04 16.10 5.28
N HIS A 258 12.22 15.68 5.73
CA HIS A 258 13.14 16.47 6.56
C HIS A 258 14.26 17.15 5.76
N GLN A 259 14.24 17.11 4.43
CA GLN A 259 15.31 17.67 3.61
C GLN A 259 15.26 19.21 3.46
N GLU A 260 14.08 19.83 3.55
CA GLU A 260 13.87 21.24 3.19
C GLU A 260 13.21 22.09 4.30
N GLY A 261 13.37 21.73 5.57
CA GLY A 261 12.98 22.57 6.71
C GLY A 261 11.47 22.64 7.00
N ASN A 262 10.70 21.63 6.55
CA ASN A 262 9.26 21.50 6.82
C ASN A 262 8.96 20.38 7.84
N GLU A 263 9.90 20.03 8.71
CA GLU A 263 9.83 18.85 9.59
C GLU A 263 8.60 18.89 10.49
N ASP A 264 8.32 20.05 11.09
CA ASP A 264 7.18 20.23 12.00
C ASP A 264 5.85 19.98 11.28
N LEU A 265 5.69 20.51 10.07
CA LEU A 265 4.47 20.31 9.29
C LEU A 265 4.33 18.85 8.86
N ALA A 266 5.40 18.25 8.34
CA ALA A 266 5.41 16.85 7.94
C ALA A 266 5.04 15.94 9.12
N THR A 267 5.57 16.23 10.31
CA THR A 267 5.26 15.51 11.55
C THR A 267 3.79 15.64 11.93
N LEU A 268 3.21 16.86 11.87
CA LEU A 268 1.77 17.06 12.12
C LEU A 268 0.90 16.32 11.10
N CYS A 269 1.29 16.31 9.83
CA CYS A 269 0.59 15.58 8.79
C CYS A 269 0.74 14.06 8.96
N LEU A 270 1.89 13.57 9.43
CA LEU A 270 2.09 12.18 9.82
C LEU A 270 1.16 11.78 10.95
N MET A 271 1.07 12.58 12.01
CA MET A 271 0.11 12.33 13.08
C MET A 271 -1.33 12.32 12.57
N LEU A 272 -1.67 13.22 11.64
CA LEU A 272 -2.99 13.26 11.01
C LEU A 272 -3.27 11.98 10.20
N GLY A 273 -2.35 11.56 9.33
CA GLY A 273 -2.49 10.34 8.52
C GLY A 273 -2.61 9.09 9.39
N PHE A 274 -1.78 9.01 10.42
CA PHE A 274 -1.85 7.95 11.44
C PHE A 274 -3.22 7.93 12.11
N THR A 275 -3.73 9.08 12.54
CA THR A 275 -5.04 9.20 13.19
C THR A 275 -6.17 8.81 12.25
N VAL A 276 -6.13 9.25 10.99
CA VAL A 276 -7.14 8.89 9.98
C VAL A 276 -7.16 7.39 9.77
N MET A 277 -6.00 6.76 9.58
CA MET A 277 -5.92 5.32 9.38
C MET A 277 -6.35 4.54 10.62
N MET A 278 -5.95 4.97 11.82
CA MET A 278 -6.42 4.39 13.08
C MET A 278 -7.95 4.47 13.20
N ILE A 279 -8.57 5.60 12.84
CA ILE A 279 -10.03 5.73 12.86
C ILE A 279 -10.66 4.80 11.82
N LEU A 280 -10.12 4.74 10.60
CA LEU A 280 -10.62 3.85 9.55
C LEU A 280 -10.60 2.40 10.03
N ASP A 281 -9.47 1.95 10.59
CA ASP A 281 -9.32 0.59 11.08
C ASP A 281 -10.25 0.32 12.27
N VAL A 282 -10.18 1.10 13.35
CA VAL A 282 -10.98 0.85 14.56
C VAL A 282 -12.50 1.01 14.34
N SER A 283 -12.93 1.78 13.33
CA SER A 283 -14.36 1.96 13.03
C SER A 283 -14.93 0.93 12.05
N LEU A 284 -14.10 0.36 11.18
CA LEU A 284 -14.52 -0.56 10.13
C LEU A 284 -14.01 -1.99 10.35
N GLY A 285 -12.98 -2.19 11.17
CA GLY A 285 -12.31 -3.46 11.48
C GLY A 285 -12.76 -4.00 12.82
#